data_AF-A0A8S3ADW2-F1
#
_entry.id   AF-A0A8S3ADW2-F1
#
_cell.length_a   1.000
_cell.length_b   1.000
_cell.length_c   1.000
_cell.angle_alpha   90.00
_cell.angle_beta   90.00
_cell.angle_gamma   90.00
#
_symmetry.space_group_name_H-M   'P 1'
#
loop_
_entity.id
_entity.type
_entity.pdbx_description
1 polymer ?
#
loop_
_entity_poly.entity_id
_entity_poly.type
_entity_poly.pdbx_seq_one_letter_code
_entity_poly.pdbx_strand_id
1 'polypeptide(L)' 'TQIDEAIRLHTLATGQRPTGWYTGRCSVNTVHLASEEGGFEYISDTYDDDLPYWYEHNGKPQLIIPYTLDANDMRFATPQ' A
#
# COMPACT_ATOMS: atom_id res chain seq x y z
N THR A 1 -3.59 15.61 0.55
CA THR A 1 -3.47 14.75 -0.65
C THR A 1 -4.61 13.74 -0.67
N GLN A 2 -4.74 12.90 -1.71
CA GLN A 2 -5.72 11.80 -1.68
C GLN A 2 -5.42 10.79 -0.54
N ILE A 3 -4.14 10.60 -0.21
CA ILE A 3 -3.69 9.77 0.92
C ILE A 3 -4.21 10.35 2.24
N ASP A 4 -3.99 11.63 2.50
CA ASP A 4 -4.43 12.27 3.76
C ASP A 4 -5.94 12.19 3.95
N GLU A 5 -6.70 12.41 2.87
CA GLU A 5 -8.16 12.35 2.92
C GLU A 5 -8.66 10.92 3.14
N ALA A 6 -8.00 9.92 2.53
CA ALA A 6 -8.32 8.52 2.79
C ALA A 6 -8.05 8.14 4.26
N ILE A 7 -6.91 8.55 4.83
CA ILE A 7 -6.59 8.33 6.25
C ILE A 7 -7.68 8.97 7.13
N ARG A 8 -8.06 10.21 6.86
CA ARG A 8 -9.10 10.93 7.61
C ARG A 8 -10.44 10.21 7.56
N LEU A 9 -10.90 9.82 6.37
CA LEU A 9 -12.19 9.15 6.19
C LEU A 9 -12.23 7.76 6.85
N HIS A 10 -11.17 6.96 6.71
CA HIS A 10 -11.10 5.67 7.37
C HIS A 10 -11.08 5.83 8.89
N THR A 11 -10.32 6.79 9.42
CA THR A 11 -10.30 7.08 10.87
C THR A 11 -11.68 7.46 11.40
N LEU A 12 -12.43 8.28 10.66
CA LEU A 12 -13.80 8.64 11.04
C LEU A 12 -14.76 7.44 11.00
N ALA A 13 -14.60 6.56 10.01
CA ALA A 13 -15.49 5.42 9.82
C ALA A 13 -15.23 4.27 10.80
N THR A 14 -13.96 4.02 11.15
CA THR A 14 -13.56 2.86 11.96
C THR A 14 -13.15 3.21 13.38
N GLY A 15 -12.98 4.50 13.69
CA GLY A 15 -12.47 4.99 14.97
C GLY A 15 -10.96 4.92 15.13
N GLN A 16 -10.22 4.39 14.14
CA GLN A 16 -8.77 4.25 14.17
C GLN A 16 -8.15 4.50 12.79
N ARG A 17 -6.93 5.05 12.77
CA ARG A 17 -6.21 5.25 11.50
C ARG A 17 -5.88 3.91 10.84
N PRO A 18 -5.91 3.81 9.50
CA PRO A 18 -5.34 2.65 8.82
C PRO A 18 -3.83 2.61 9.04
N THR A 19 -3.30 1.40 9.26
CA THR A 19 -1.86 1.14 9.41
C THR A 19 -1.24 0.52 8.16
N GLY A 20 -2.04 0.06 7.21
CA GLY A 20 -1.57 -0.46 5.92
C GLY A 20 -2.04 0.40 4.75
N TRP A 21 -1.27 0.40 3.65
CA TRP A 21 -1.63 1.07 2.40
C TRP A 21 -1.56 0.14 1.19
N TYR A 22 -2.61 0.15 0.37
CA TYR A 22 -2.66 -0.52 -0.93
C TYR A 22 -3.58 0.25 -1.88
N THR A 23 -3.04 0.72 -2.99
CA THR A 23 -3.75 1.47 -4.03
C THR A 23 -4.25 0.55 -5.15
N GLY A 24 -3.48 -0.50 -5.46
CA GLY A 24 -3.68 -1.41 -6.58
C GLY A 24 -3.25 -0.78 -7.90
N ARG A 25 -4.07 0.11 -8.46
CA ARG A 25 -3.69 0.87 -9.67
C ARG A 25 -2.86 2.09 -9.28
N CYS A 26 -1.60 1.84 -8.92
CA CYS A 26 -0.68 2.85 -8.42
C CYS A 26 0.08 3.59 -9.54
N SER A 27 0.56 4.78 -9.24
CA SER A 27 1.62 5.46 -10.01
C SER A 27 3.01 5.06 -9.52
N VAL A 28 4.06 5.39 -10.29
CA VAL A 28 5.46 5.22 -9.88
C VAL A 28 5.83 5.96 -8.58
N ASN A 29 5.04 6.96 -8.17
CA ASN A 29 5.30 7.75 -6.97
C ASN A 29 4.61 7.19 -5.72
N THR A 30 3.75 6.18 -5.86
CA THR A 30 2.78 5.84 -4.79
C THR A 30 3.46 5.27 -3.55
N VAL A 31 4.39 4.31 -3.72
CA VAL A 31 5.17 3.75 -2.61
C VAL A 31 5.99 4.85 -1.93
N HIS A 32 6.57 5.77 -2.71
CA HIS A 32 7.32 6.90 -2.20
C HIS A 32 6.43 7.83 -1.36
N LEU A 33 5.31 8.28 -1.90
CA LEU A 33 4.36 9.18 -1.23
C LEU A 33 3.75 8.56 0.03
N ALA A 34 3.44 7.26 0.01
CA ALA A 34 2.95 6.55 1.19
C ALA A 34 4.05 6.39 2.25
N SER A 35 5.31 6.15 1.84
CA SER A 35 6.46 6.13 2.76
C SER A 35 6.75 7.52 3.35
N GLU A 36 6.55 8.60 2.58
CA GLU A 36 6.68 9.98 3.03
C GLU A 36 5.65 10.35 4.11
N GLU A 37 4.42 9.82 4.05
CA GLU A 37 3.41 10.02 5.10
C GLU A 37 3.89 9.49 6.45
N GLY A 38 4.62 8.36 6.44
CA GLY A 38 5.42 7.89 7.55
C GLY A 38 4.66 7.28 8.73
N GLY A 39 3.34 7.10 8.63
CA GLY A 39 2.49 6.49 9.65
C GLY A 39 1.93 5.11 9.26
N PHE A 40 2.35 4.54 8.13
CA PHE A 40 1.99 3.18 7.72
C PHE A 40 3.01 2.15 8.22
N GLU A 41 2.51 1.08 8.83
CA GLU A 41 3.29 -0.09 9.22
C GLU A 41 3.73 -0.91 8.01
N TYR A 42 2.92 -0.97 6.94
CA TYR A 42 3.26 -1.67 5.72
C TYR A 42 2.59 -1.08 4.46
N ILE A 43 3.21 -1.34 3.31
CA ILE A 43 2.68 -1.02 1.97
C ILE A 43 2.65 -2.29 1.12
N SER A 44 1.58 -2.47 0.34
CA SER A 44 1.38 -3.67 -0.49
C SER A 44 1.26 -3.37 -2.00
N ASP A 45 1.64 -2.18 -2.45
CA ASP A 45 1.66 -1.80 -3.88
C ASP A 45 2.86 -2.39 -4.64
N THR A 46 3.26 -3.64 -4.32
CA THR A 46 4.25 -4.42 -5.06
C THR A 46 3.79 -5.87 -5.23
N TYR A 47 4.38 -6.58 -6.19
CA TYR A 47 4.01 -7.95 -6.56
C TYR A 47 5.27 -8.77 -6.90
N ASP A 48 6.39 -8.43 -6.27
CA ASP A 48 7.75 -8.69 -6.77
C ASP A 48 8.60 -9.62 -5.91
N ASP A 49 8.05 -10.12 -4.81
CA ASP A 49 8.71 -11.10 -3.94
C ASP A 49 7.66 -11.97 -3.22
N ASP A 50 8.07 -13.13 -2.74
CA ASP A 50 7.24 -14.06 -1.96
C ASP A 50 7.30 -13.74 -0.45
N LEU A 51 8.25 -12.88 -0.02
CA LEU A 51 8.47 -12.52 1.37
C LEU A 51 8.41 -11.01 1.61
N PRO A 52 8.04 -10.56 2.83
CA PRO A 52 8.18 -9.17 3.20
C PRO A 52 9.64 -8.69 3.16
N TYR A 53 9.85 -7.44 2.75
CA TYR A 53 11.17 -6.83 2.70
C TYR A 53 11.13 -5.36 3.11
N TRP A 54 12.30 -4.80 3.44
CA TRP A 54 12.44 -3.39 3.80
C TRP A 54 12.78 -2.55 2.57
N TYR A 55 11.96 -1.54 2.29
CA TYR A 55 12.24 -0.46 1.35
C TYR A 55 12.86 0.72 2.11
N GLU A 56 13.98 1.25 1.64
CA GLU A 56 14.61 2.42 2.25
C GLU A 56 14.06 3.70 1.62
N HIS A 57 13.49 4.57 2.46
CA HIS A 57 12.97 5.87 2.08
C HIS A 57 13.59 6.96 2.95
N ASN A 58 14.45 7.81 2.37
CA ASN A 58 15.08 8.92 3.07
C ASN A 58 15.76 8.49 4.40
N GLY A 59 16.46 7.37 4.39
CA GLY A 59 17.14 6.78 5.55
C GLY A 59 16.22 6.09 6.56
N LYS A 60 14.92 5.95 6.27
CA LYS A 60 13.95 5.24 7.11
C LYS A 60 13.47 3.96 6.43
N PRO A 61 13.36 2.83 7.16
CA PRO A 61 12.82 1.60 6.61
C PRO A 61 11.29 1.66 6.56
N GLN A 62 10.72 1.31 5.41
CA GLN A 62 9.29 1.05 5.20
C GLN A 62 9.12 -0.43 4.90
N LEU A 63 8.25 -1.12 5.63
CA LEU A 63 7.95 -2.52 5.35
C LEU A 63 7.10 -2.62 4.09
N ILE A 64 7.52 -3.47 3.16
CA ILE A 64 6.74 -3.90 2.01
C ILE A 64 6.25 -5.32 2.27
N ILE A 65 4.96 -5.54 2.05
CA ILE A 65 4.34 -6.88 2.04
C ILE A 65 3.73 -7.06 0.65
N PRO A 66 4.40 -7.77 -0.28
CA PRO A 66 3.91 -7.94 -1.64
C PRO A 66 2.50 -8.54 -1.68
N TYR A 67 1.68 -8.03 -2.60
CA TYR A 67 0.35 -8.56 -2.88
C TYR A 67 0.36 -9.44 -4.14
N THR A 68 -0.80 -9.97 -4.53
CA THR A 68 -0.95 -10.86 -5.68
C THR A 68 -2.02 -10.36 -6.65
N LEU A 69 -1.69 -10.39 -7.95
CA LEU A 69 -2.65 -10.24 -9.04
C LEU A 69 -3.02 -11.58 -9.67
N ASP A 70 -2.22 -12.62 -9.47
CA ASP A 70 -2.43 -13.94 -10.04
C ASP A 70 -3.35 -14.81 -9.19
N ALA A 71 -3.11 -14.90 -7.88
CA ALA A 71 -3.93 -15.57 -6.88
C ALA A 71 -5.01 -14.62 -6.33
N ASN A 72 -5.79 -14.04 -7.24
CA ASN A 72 -6.79 -13.03 -6.94
C ASN A 72 -8.07 -13.32 -7.73
N ASP A 73 -9.24 -13.13 -7.11
CA ASP A 73 -10.53 -13.39 -7.76
C ASP A 73 -10.84 -12.42 -8.91
N MET A 74 -10.14 -11.28 -9.00
CA MET A 74 -10.24 -10.36 -10.14
C MET A 74 -10.03 -11.05 -11.50
N ARG A 75 -9.32 -12.19 -11.51
CA ARG A 75 -9.07 -13.03 -12.70
C ARG A 75 -10.36 -13.49 -13.38
N PHE A 76 -11.49 -13.58 -12.67
CA PHE A 76 -12.78 -13.91 -13.25
C PHE A 76 -13.38 -12.78 -14.10
N ALA A 77 -12.96 -11.53 -13.88
CA ALA A 77 -13.52 -10.34 -14.51
C ALA A 77 -12.63 -9.73 -15.61
N THR A 78 -11.42 -10.25 -15.80
CA THR A 78 -10.44 -9.75 -16.79
C THR A 78 -10.08 -10.84 -17.80
N PRO A 79 -10.09 -10.56 -19.12
CA PRO A 79 -9.48 -11.45 -20.11
C PRO A 79 -8.02 -11.74 -19.73
N GLN A 80 -7.62 -12.99 -19.88
CA GLN A 80 -6.27 -13.46 -19.59
C GLN A 80 -5.33 -13.23 -20.76
#